data_AF-A0A445JCC0-F1
#
_entry.id   AF-A0A445JCC0-F1
#
_cell.length_a   1.000
_cell.length_b   1.000
_cell.length_c   1.000
_cell.angle_alpha   90.00
_cell.angle_beta   90.00
_cell.angle_gamma   90.00
#
_symmetry.space_group_name_H-M   'P 1'
#
loop_
_entity.id
_entity.type
_entity.pdbx_description
1 polymer ?
#
loop_
_entity_poly.entity_id
_entity_poly.type
_entity_poly.pdbx_seq_one_letter_code
_entity_poly.pdbx_strand_id
1 'polypeptide(L)'
;MFAKHLWFRISLENQLCTHLSHLNLFFCNGEGFSYPLDEPNVVFIPKQIHEIKDFLLTARRKDARSVKIKRSRDVVKFKVRCSKYLYTLCVFDPEKADKLKQSLPPGLSVQDL
;
A
#
# COMPACT_ATOMS: atom_id res chain seq x y z
N MET A 1 32.46 1.58 -36.01
CA MET A 1 31.03 1.50 -35.61
C MET A 1 30.82 2.37 -34.38
N PHE A 2 29.96 3.36 -34.55
CA PHE A 2 29.15 4.08 -33.56
C PHE A 2 29.78 4.61 -32.26
N ALA A 3 29.91 5.93 -32.28
CA ALA A 3 29.97 6.89 -31.18
C ALA A 3 28.97 6.64 -30.03
N LYS A 4 29.36 7.12 -28.83
CA LYS A 4 28.62 8.09 -28.00
C LYS A 4 29.60 8.67 -26.95
N HIS A 5 30.19 9.83 -27.23
CA HIS A 5 29.79 11.15 -26.68
C HIS A 5 30.15 11.28 -25.19
N LEU A 6 31.32 11.81 -24.76
CA LEU A 6 31.99 13.10 -24.98
C LEU A 6 31.40 14.26 -24.13
N TRP A 7 32.31 14.96 -23.44
CA TRP A 7 32.22 16.24 -22.68
C TRP A 7 31.60 16.14 -21.28
N PHE A 8 32.34 16.11 -20.16
CA PHE A 8 33.45 16.96 -19.72
C PHE A 8 33.09 18.45 -19.69
N ARG A 9 33.41 19.10 -18.56
CA ARG A 9 33.52 20.56 -18.33
C ARG A 9 32.16 21.23 -17.99
N ILE A 10 31.94 21.96 -16.89
CA ILE A 10 32.60 23.21 -16.47
C ILE A 10 32.13 23.62 -15.04
N SER A 11 33.03 24.32 -14.36
CA SER A 11 32.86 25.35 -13.30
C SER A 11 32.21 25.04 -11.95
N LEU A 12 33.11 25.05 -10.98
CA LEU A 12 33.09 25.96 -9.83
C LEU A 12 32.72 27.41 -10.26
N GLU A 13 31.54 27.91 -9.88
CA GLU A 13 31.30 29.29 -9.37
C GLU A 13 29.81 29.49 -9.00
N ASN A 14 29.59 29.67 -7.70
CA ASN A 14 28.57 30.51 -7.04
C ASN A 14 27.17 30.69 -7.68
N GLN A 15 26.15 30.06 -7.09
CA GLN A 15 25.01 30.78 -6.48
C GLN A 15 24.05 29.82 -5.75
N LEU A 16 23.99 29.97 -4.42
CA LEU A 16 22.81 29.89 -3.52
C LEU A 16 21.80 28.73 -3.65
N CYS A 17 21.54 28.11 -2.49
CA CYS A 17 20.40 27.25 -2.16
C CYS A 17 20.34 25.87 -2.82
N THR A 18 20.79 24.84 -2.10
CA THR A 18 20.02 23.64 -1.72
C THR A 18 20.96 22.61 -1.09
N HIS A 19 20.42 21.81 -0.17
CA HIS A 19 20.93 20.47 0.15
C HIS A 19 22.12 20.35 1.15
N LEU A 20 21.82 20.46 2.44
CA LEU A 20 22.57 19.75 3.49
C LEU A 20 21.74 18.56 3.98
N SER A 21 21.90 17.41 3.32
CA SER A 21 21.57 16.10 3.86
C SER A 21 22.83 15.25 3.84
N HIS A 22 23.64 15.40 4.89
CA HIS A 22 24.68 14.41 5.17
C HIS A 22 24.86 14.23 6.67
N LEU A 23 23.94 13.44 7.25
CA LEU A 23 24.22 12.47 8.28
C LEU A 23 23.36 11.25 7.93
N ASN A 24 23.90 10.41 7.03
CA ASN A 24 23.44 9.05 6.82
C ASN A 24 23.77 8.26 8.09
N LEU A 25 22.92 8.35 9.11
CA LEU A 25 22.81 7.30 10.10
C LEU A 25 21.66 6.40 9.67
N PHE A 26 22.06 5.42 8.88
CA PHE A 26 21.29 4.24 8.55
C PHE A 26 20.85 3.57 9.87
N PHE A 27 19.59 3.72 10.22
CA PHE A 27 18.91 2.87 11.18
C PHE A 27 17.57 2.43 10.59
N CYS A 28 17.65 1.76 9.44
CA CYS A 28 16.65 0.75 9.10
C CYS A 28 16.91 -0.46 10.01
N ASN A 29 16.44 -0.37 11.25
CA ASN A 29 16.31 -1.55 12.10
C ASN A 29 15.29 -2.50 11.46
N GLY A 30 15.62 -3.79 11.54
CA GLY A 30 14.89 -4.91 10.97
C GLY A 30 13.40 -4.92 11.31
N GLU A 31 12.56 -5.67 10.60
CA GLU A 31 12.84 -7.00 10.12
C GLU A 31 12.13 -7.25 8.79
N GLY A 32 12.85 -7.86 7.86
CA GLY A 32 12.22 -8.58 6.77
C GLY A 32 11.47 -9.77 7.34
N PHE A 33 10.15 -9.70 7.30
CA PHE A 33 9.35 -10.91 7.19
C PHE A 33 8.71 -10.92 5.80
N SER A 34 9.51 -11.32 4.82
CA SER A 34 8.97 -11.79 3.55
C SER A 34 8.44 -13.19 3.78
N TYR A 35 7.12 -13.32 3.91
CA TYR A 35 6.48 -14.64 3.96
C TYR A 35 6.26 -15.09 2.50
N PRO A 36 6.80 -16.25 2.10
CA PRO A 36 6.50 -16.85 0.80
C PRO A 36 5.00 -17.08 0.63
N LEU A 37 4.51 -16.80 -0.58
CA LEU A 37 3.14 -17.05 -1.01
C LEU A 37 2.94 -18.53 -1.29
N ASP A 38 2.57 -19.30 -0.26
CA ASP A 38 1.85 -20.57 -0.40
C ASP A 38 0.88 -20.69 0.78
N GLU A 39 -0.36 -20.20 0.60
CA GLU A 39 -1.50 -20.40 1.51
C GLU A 39 -1.84 -21.89 1.57
N PRO A 40 -2.02 -22.49 2.76
CA PRO A 40 -3.38 -22.55 3.28
C PRO A 40 -3.52 -22.56 4.82
N ASN A 41 -4.57 -21.90 5.31
CA ASN A 41 -5.17 -22.07 6.65
C ASN A 41 -4.41 -21.49 7.84
N VAL A 42 -4.13 -20.19 7.82
CA VAL A 42 -4.27 -19.45 9.08
C VAL A 42 -5.77 -19.27 9.31
N VAL A 43 -6.28 -19.80 10.43
CA VAL A 43 -7.69 -19.67 10.83
C VAL A 43 -7.97 -18.20 11.14
N PHE A 44 -8.32 -17.46 10.09
CA PHE A 44 -8.71 -16.07 10.23
C PHE A 44 -10.17 -16.03 10.61
N ILE A 45 -10.45 -15.58 11.84
CA ILE A 45 -11.81 -15.33 12.26
C ILE A 45 -12.32 -14.15 11.40
N PRO A 46 -13.33 -14.36 10.54
CA PRO A 46 -13.85 -13.29 9.71
C PRO A 46 -14.66 -12.32 10.58
N LYS A 47 -14.48 -11.02 10.33
CA LYS A 47 -15.31 -9.97 10.93
C LYS A 47 -15.94 -9.15 9.82
N GLN A 48 -17.26 -8.99 9.89
CA GLN A 48 -17.99 -8.15 8.97
C GLN A 48 -18.02 -6.71 9.50
N ILE A 49 -17.75 -5.76 8.60
CA ILE A 49 -17.93 -4.34 8.83
C ILE A 49 -19.20 -3.91 8.09
N HIS A 50 -20.09 -3.20 8.77
CA HIS A 50 -21.34 -2.69 8.19
C HIS A 50 -21.20 -1.25 7.71
N GLU A 51 -20.37 -0.44 8.38
CA GLU A 51 -20.19 0.97 8.07
C GLU A 51 -18.88 1.28 7.33
N ILE A 52 -18.96 2.22 6.38
CA ILE A 52 -17.81 2.71 5.63
C ILE A 52 -16.80 3.42 6.56
N LYS A 53 -17.28 4.10 7.60
CA LYS A 53 -16.42 4.82 8.56
C LYS A 53 -15.44 3.87 9.25
N ASP A 54 -15.95 2.77 9.78
CA ASP A 54 -15.15 1.73 10.43
C ASP A 54 -14.16 1.06 9.48
N PHE A 55 -14.55 0.91 8.20
CA PHE A 55 -13.66 0.40 7.17
C PHE A 55 -12.47 1.34 6.94
N LEU A 56 -12.70 2.65 6.79
CA LEU A 56 -11.63 3.63 6.59
C LEU A 56 -10.71 3.72 7.82
N LEU A 57 -11.27 3.62 9.03
CA LEU A 57 -10.48 3.53 10.26
C LEU A 57 -9.59 2.29 10.26
N THR A 58 -10.15 1.13 9.87
CA THR A 58 -9.41 -0.14 9.82
C THR A 58 -8.29 -0.11 8.77
N ALA A 59 -8.54 0.45 7.58
CA ALA A 59 -7.56 0.56 6.51
C ALA A 59 -6.37 1.48 6.86
N ARG A 60 -6.58 2.46 7.75
CA ARG A 60 -5.52 3.38 8.22
C ARG A 60 -4.73 2.86 9.42
N ARG A 61 -5.15 1.75 10.05
CA ARG A 61 -4.43 1.23 11.21
C ARG A 61 -3.09 0.62 10.78
N LYS A 62 -2.08 0.77 11.65
CA LYS A 62 -0.72 0.22 11.47
C LYS A 62 -0.65 -1.30 11.31
N ASP A 63 -1.69 -2.04 11.71
CA ASP A 63 -1.76 -3.50 11.58
C ASP A 63 -2.38 -3.99 10.27
N ALA A 64 -2.91 -3.07 9.45
CA ALA A 64 -3.41 -3.39 8.12
C ALA A 64 -2.22 -3.60 7.17
N ARG A 65 -2.08 -4.81 6.63
CA ARG A 65 -0.97 -5.17 5.74
C ARG A 65 -1.35 -5.06 4.27
N SER A 66 -2.54 -5.53 3.92
CA SER A 66 -3.02 -5.54 2.54
C SER A 66 -4.54 -5.54 2.45
N VAL A 67 -5.05 -5.09 1.31
CA VAL A 67 -6.48 -5.12 0.98
C VAL A 67 -6.67 -5.93 -0.27
N LYS A 68 -7.51 -6.97 -0.19
CA LYS A 68 -7.96 -7.75 -1.34
C LYS A 68 -9.35 -7.26 -1.74
N ILE A 69 -9.48 -6.71 -2.93
CA ILE A 69 -10.76 -6.26 -3.49
C ILE A 69 -11.29 -7.40 -4.36
N LYS A 70 -12.35 -8.08 -3.90
CA LYS A 70 -13.04 -9.09 -4.70
C LYS A 70 -14.24 -8.45 -5.39
N ARG A 71 -14.23 -8.40 -6.73
CA ARG A 71 -15.42 -8.02 -7.49
C ARG A 71 -16.25 -9.27 -7.82
N SER A 72 -17.54 -9.21 -7.53
CA SER A 72 -18.58 -10.13 -8.03
C SER A 72 -19.55 -9.34 -8.90
N ARG A 73 -20.57 -9.99 -9.50
CA ARG A 73 -21.52 -9.34 -10.43
C ARG A 73 -22.19 -8.09 -9.83
N ASP A 74 -22.75 -8.22 -8.63
CA ASP A 74 -23.56 -7.17 -8.00
C ASP A 74 -23.02 -6.74 -6.63
N VAL A 75 -21.86 -7.29 -6.22
CA VAL A 75 -21.27 -7.03 -4.91
C VAL A 75 -19.77 -6.93 -5.03
N VAL A 76 -19.21 -5.85 -4.48
CA VAL A 76 -17.77 -5.70 -4.28
C VAL A 76 -17.46 -5.93 -2.81
N LYS A 77 -16.50 -6.81 -2.53
CA LYS A 77 -16.06 -7.12 -1.16
C LYS A 77 -14.65 -6.61 -0.94
N PHE A 78 -14.48 -5.67 -0.03
CA PHE A 78 -13.18 -5.20 0.43
C PHE A 78 -12.73 -6.04 1.62
N LYS A 79 -11.66 -6.82 1.44
CA LYS A 79 -11.11 -7.72 2.45
C LYS A 79 -9.79 -7.16 2.98
N VAL A 80 -9.79 -6.58 4.18
CA VAL A 80 -8.59 -6.03 4.81
C VAL A 80 -7.90 -7.10 5.65
N ARG A 81 -6.62 -7.36 5.36
CA ARG A 81 -5.75 -8.23 6.15
C ARG A 81 -5.19 -7.45 7.34
N CYS A 82 -5.71 -7.74 8.53
CA CYS A 82 -5.12 -7.30 9.78
C CYS A 82 -4.31 -8.44 10.42
N SER A 83 -3.70 -8.16 11.58
CA SER A 83 -2.87 -9.16 12.28
C SER A 83 -3.66 -10.38 12.76
N LYS A 84 -4.88 -10.19 13.30
CA LYS A 84 -5.70 -11.26 13.89
C LYS A 84 -6.95 -11.63 13.08
N TYR A 85 -7.60 -10.63 12.48
CA TYR A 85 -8.91 -10.79 11.84
C TYR A 85 -8.84 -10.43 10.36
N LEU A 86 -9.74 -11.05 9.58
CA LEU A 86 -10.04 -10.61 8.22
C LEU A 86 -11.29 -9.73 8.28
N TYR A 87 -11.13 -8.45 8.02
CA TYR A 87 -12.27 -7.54 7.96
C TYR A 87 -12.84 -7.51 6.56
N THR A 88 -14.14 -7.71 6.43
CA THR A 88 -14.83 -7.66 5.13
C THR A 88 -15.91 -6.59 5.14
N LEU A 89 -15.84 -5.65 4.22
CA LEU A 89 -16.91 -4.73 3.87
C LEU A 89 -17.56 -5.20 2.57
N CYS A 90 -18.87 -5.41 2.60
CA CYS A 90 -19.67 -5.72 1.40
C CYS A 90 -20.33 -4.43 0.91
N VAL A 91 -20.12 -4.09 -0.36
CA VAL A 91 -20.73 -2.94 -1.02
C VAL A 91 -21.50 -3.44 -2.23
N PHE A 92 -22.78 -3.09 -2.33
CA PHE A 92 -23.65 -3.49 -3.44
C PHE A 92 -23.51 -2.55 -4.64
N ASP A 93 -23.22 -1.26 -4.41
CA ASP A 93 -23.08 -0.27 -5.47
C ASP A 93 -21.64 -0.24 -6.02
N PRO A 94 -21.40 -0.59 -7.30
CA PRO A 94 -20.05 -0.60 -7.88
C PRO A 94 -19.44 0.80 -7.96
N GLU A 95 -20.23 1.83 -8.27
CA GLU A 95 -19.74 3.20 -8.33
C GLU A 95 -19.23 3.73 -6.97
N LYS A 96 -19.91 3.35 -5.88
CA LYS A 96 -19.44 3.68 -4.52
C LYS A 96 -18.16 2.91 -4.19
N ALA A 97 -18.06 1.67 -4.63
CA ALA A 97 -16.86 0.86 -4.44
C ALA A 97 -15.64 1.47 -5.16
N ASP A 98 -15.79 2.00 -6.37
CA ASP A 98 -14.68 2.64 -7.09
C ASP A 98 -14.21 3.94 -6.40
N LYS A 99 -15.13 4.73 -5.84
CA LYS A 99 -14.79 5.89 -4.99
C LYS A 99 -14.07 5.48 -3.71
N LEU A 100 -14.47 4.36 -3.10
CA LEU A 100 -13.81 3.81 -1.92
C LEU A 100 -12.40 3.33 -2.23
N LYS A 101 -12.18 2.73 -3.41
CA LYS A 101 -10.85 2.32 -3.87
C LYS A 101 -9.89 3.50 -3.96
N GLN A 102 -10.37 4.66 -4.43
CA GLN A 102 -9.58 5.90 -4.52
C GLN A 102 -9.29 6.54 -3.16
N SER A 103 -10.18 6.36 -2.18
CA SER A 103 -10.02 6.88 -0.82
C SER A 103 -9.01 6.10 0.03
N LEU A 104 -8.51 4.96 -0.46
CA LEU A 104 -7.53 4.17 0.28
C LEU A 104 -6.16 4.88 0.33
N PRO A 105 -5.44 4.78 1.45
CA PRO A 105 -4.14 5.41 1.59
C PRO A 105 -3.11 4.78 0.61
N PRO A 106 -2.28 5.60 -0.08
CA PRO A 106 -1.39 5.14 -1.15
C PRO A 106 -0.21 4.25 -0.69
N GLY A 107 -0.07 3.98 0.60
CA GLY A 107 0.94 3.06 1.16
C GLY A 107 0.44 1.65 1.47
N LEU A 108 -0.84 1.36 1.22
CA LEU A 108 -1.44 0.06 1.52
C LEU A 108 -1.43 -0.82 0.26
N SER A 109 -0.92 -2.06 0.38
CA SER A 109 -0.88 -2.99 -0.76
C SER A 109 -2.30 -3.41 -1.15
N VAL A 110 -2.76 -2.98 -2.33
CA VAL A 110 -4.06 -3.35 -2.89
C VAL A 110 -3.88 -4.45 -3.92
N GLN A 111 -4.66 -5.53 -3.79
CA GLN A 111 -4.73 -6.63 -4.75
C GLN A 111 -6.17 -6.78 -5.24
N ASP A 112 -6.39 -6.76 -6.55
CA ASP A 112 -7.70 -7.01 -7.17
C ASP A 112 -7.84 -8.52 -7.51
N LEU A 113 -9.01 -9.10 -7.22
CA LEU A 113 -9.35 -10.53 -7.41
C LEU A 113 -10.75 -10.73 -8.03
#